data_AF-A0A1F5BJ06-F1
#
_entry.id   AF-A0A1F5BJ06-F1
#
_cell.length_a   1.000
_cell.length_b   1.000
_cell.length_c   1.000
_cell.angle_alpha   90.00
_cell.angle_beta   90.00
_cell.angle_gamma   90.00
#
_symmetry.space_group_name_H-M   'P 1'
#
loop_
_entity.id
_entity.type
_entity.pdbx_description
1 polymer ?
#
loop_
_entity_poly.entity_id
_entity_poly.type
_entity_poly.pdbx_seq_one_letter_code
_entity_poly.pdbx_strand_id
1 'polypeptide(L)'
;MTEKRARGSCRHRWAMSNIRGGYLVVEGCFHCRHRTSFFSEEPVPPQDDYREGDHFWSYLGSSQASKFDLKCRLCSVEVPLKDVMALMLCMRCDPECGVYRAGSGERGNKTWVYVALCANTSHASKKCVSKTGIKALNEYFNSGLEDPAKKIIVVSCASRRSVDTCEGIVLADVGLTEIY
;
A
#
# COMPACT_ATOMS: atom_id res chain seq x y z
N MET A 1 16.51 -15.08 -30.75
CA MET A 1 15.45 -16.10 -30.54
C MET A 1 14.67 -15.73 -29.29
N THR A 2 13.51 -15.12 -29.46
CA THR A 2 12.65 -14.63 -28.38
C THR A 2 11.69 -15.74 -27.95
N GLU A 3 11.96 -16.36 -26.80
CA GLU A 3 11.04 -17.31 -26.19
C GLU A 3 9.76 -16.59 -25.73
N LYS A 4 8.69 -16.69 -26.53
CA LYS A 4 7.32 -16.50 -26.04
C LYS A 4 7.00 -17.63 -25.07
N ARG A 5 7.33 -17.47 -23.78
CA ARG A 5 6.84 -18.36 -22.72
C ARG A 5 5.31 -18.28 -22.66
N ALA A 6 4.67 -19.44 -22.58
CA ALA A 6 3.22 -19.58 -22.44
C ALA A 6 2.69 -18.73 -21.27
N ARG A 7 1.56 -18.05 -21.47
CA ARG A 7 0.91 -17.12 -20.50
C ARG A 7 0.60 -17.74 -19.13
N GLY A 8 0.72 -19.06 -18.95
CA GLY A 8 0.40 -19.76 -17.70
C GLY A 8 1.52 -19.86 -16.66
N SER A 9 2.80 -19.58 -17.00
CA SER A 9 3.93 -19.83 -16.07
C SER A 9 5.03 -18.76 -16.11
N CYS A 10 4.68 -17.50 -16.29
CA CYS A 10 5.67 -16.43 -16.25
C CYS A 10 6.21 -16.28 -14.82
N ARG A 11 7.53 -16.42 -14.64
CA ARG A 11 8.21 -15.92 -13.44
C ARG A 11 8.35 -14.41 -13.61
N HIS A 12 7.38 -13.66 -13.12
CA HIS A 12 7.27 -12.24 -13.42
C HIS A 12 8.51 -11.47 -12.97
N ARG A 13 8.99 -10.58 -13.84
CA ARG A 13 9.97 -9.54 -13.51
C ARG A 13 9.24 -8.21 -13.58
N TRP A 14 8.66 -7.82 -12.46
CA TRP A 14 7.85 -6.61 -12.34
C TRP A 14 8.72 -5.36 -12.45
N ALA A 15 8.19 -4.35 -13.10
CA ALA A 15 8.70 -3.00 -13.06
C ALA A 15 7.52 -2.05 -12.83
N MET A 16 7.76 -0.96 -12.12
CA MET A 16 6.75 0.08 -11.99
C MET A 16 6.45 0.72 -13.35
N SER A 17 5.18 1.03 -13.57
CA SER A 17 4.64 1.75 -14.71
C SER A 17 3.62 2.78 -14.24
N ASN A 18 3.30 3.78 -15.07
CA ASN A 18 2.29 4.80 -14.75
C ASN A 18 2.53 5.47 -13.37
N ILE A 19 3.81 5.76 -13.07
CA ILE A 19 4.23 6.34 -11.79
C ILE A 19 3.74 7.78 -11.71
N ARG A 20 3.13 8.13 -10.58
CA ARG A 20 2.56 9.44 -10.27
C ARG A 20 2.88 9.81 -8.83
N GLY A 21 3.57 10.91 -8.65
CA GLY A 21 3.75 11.53 -7.33
C GLY A 21 2.51 12.31 -6.93
N GLY A 22 2.28 12.43 -5.64
CA GLY A 22 1.13 13.15 -5.10
C GLY A 22 1.02 13.00 -3.59
N TYR A 23 -0.20 12.96 -3.09
CA TYR A 23 -0.53 12.99 -1.68
C TYR A 23 -1.59 11.95 -1.36
N LEU A 24 -1.35 11.16 -0.31
CA LEU A 24 -2.40 10.45 0.40
C LEU A 24 -3.11 11.47 1.28
N VAL A 25 -4.39 11.70 1.03
CA VAL A 25 -5.26 12.53 1.88
C VAL A 25 -6.10 11.61 2.76
N VAL A 26 -6.27 11.98 4.02
CA VAL A 26 -7.10 11.25 4.98
C VAL A 26 -8.17 12.19 5.53
N GLU A 27 -9.40 11.70 5.52
CA GLU A 27 -10.56 12.40 6.07
C GLU A 27 -11.26 11.53 7.11
N GLY A 28 -11.92 12.20 8.04
CA GLY A 28 -12.63 11.56 9.14
C GLY A 28 -14.01 12.14 9.32
N CYS A 29 -14.98 11.28 9.56
CA CYS A 29 -16.29 11.72 9.99
C CYS A 29 -16.31 11.94 11.50
N PHE A 30 -16.55 13.17 11.97
CA PHE A 30 -16.59 13.44 13.41
C PHE A 30 -17.78 12.76 14.11
N HIS A 31 -18.89 12.54 13.39
CA HIS A 31 -20.10 11.95 13.94
C HIS A 31 -19.97 10.44 14.19
N CYS A 32 -19.42 9.68 13.23
CA CYS A 32 -19.36 8.21 13.30
C CYS A 32 -17.93 7.64 13.33
N ARG A 33 -16.91 8.49 13.43
CA ARG A 33 -15.48 8.15 13.43
C ARG A 33 -15.01 7.33 12.23
N HIS A 34 -15.80 7.28 11.16
CA HIS A 34 -15.36 6.64 9.92
C HIS A 34 -14.16 7.39 9.33
N ARG A 35 -13.33 6.66 8.61
CA ARG A 35 -12.11 7.15 7.99
C ARG A 35 -12.13 6.79 6.51
N THR A 36 -11.81 7.75 5.67
CA THR A 36 -11.60 7.54 4.24
C THR A 36 -10.26 8.10 3.83
N SER A 37 -9.72 7.58 2.74
CA SER A 37 -8.53 8.13 2.12
C SER A 37 -8.66 8.16 0.61
N PHE A 38 -7.95 9.10 0.00
CA PHE A 38 -7.85 9.18 -1.45
C PHE A 38 -6.48 9.70 -1.83
N PHE A 39 -6.15 9.54 -3.11
CA PHE A 39 -4.92 10.06 -3.67
C PHE A 39 -5.20 11.31 -4.48
N SER A 40 -4.39 12.34 -4.27
CA SER A 40 -4.41 13.58 -5.05
C SER A 40 -3.06 13.79 -5.71
N GLU A 41 -3.04 14.15 -6.99
CA GLU A 41 -1.81 14.52 -7.71
C GLU A 41 -1.34 15.93 -7.34
N GLU A 42 -2.21 16.73 -6.72
CA GLU A 42 -1.92 18.09 -6.26
C GLU A 42 -1.96 18.17 -4.73
N PRO A 43 -1.19 19.08 -4.11
CA PRO A 43 -1.33 19.37 -2.68
C PRO A 43 -2.78 19.76 -2.38
N VAL A 44 -3.42 19.04 -1.46
CA VAL A 44 -4.78 19.35 -1.04
C VAL A 44 -4.71 20.21 0.22
N PRO A 45 -5.05 21.51 0.15
CA PRO A 45 -5.17 22.31 1.36
C PRO A 45 -6.32 21.74 2.22
N PRO A 46 -6.30 21.94 3.56
CA PRO A 46 -7.45 21.63 4.39
C PRO A 46 -8.70 22.25 3.77
N GLN A 47 -9.68 21.41 3.45
CA GLN A 47 -10.98 21.86 2.96
C GLN A 47 -11.90 22.13 4.14
N ASP A 48 -12.88 23.01 3.92
CA ASP A 48 -13.97 23.19 4.90
C ASP A 48 -14.72 21.87 5.10
N ASP A 49 -15.18 21.65 6.33
CA ASP A 49 -15.98 20.47 6.67
C ASP A 49 -17.21 20.38 5.76
N TYR A 50 -17.42 19.20 5.16
CA TYR A 50 -18.51 19.00 4.22
C TYR A 50 -19.36 17.79 4.59
N ARG A 51 -20.61 17.79 4.14
CA ARG A 51 -21.55 16.69 4.35
C ARG A 51 -21.72 15.89 3.07
N GLU A 52 -21.55 14.57 3.18
CA GLU A 52 -21.88 13.63 2.13
C GLU A 52 -22.74 12.50 2.73
N GLY A 53 -24.00 12.41 2.29
CA GLY A 53 -24.97 11.49 2.89
C GLY A 53 -25.14 11.74 4.40
N ASP A 54 -24.86 10.70 5.20
CA ASP A 54 -24.93 10.73 6.67
C ASP A 54 -23.57 11.03 7.33
N HIS A 55 -22.55 11.35 6.55
CA HIS A 55 -21.21 11.64 7.05
C HIS A 55 -20.88 13.13 6.97
N PHE A 56 -20.19 13.62 8.00
CA PHE A 56 -19.63 14.96 8.07
C PHE A 56 -18.11 14.85 8.04
N TRP A 57 -17.53 15.03 6.86
CA TRP A 57 -16.12 14.79 6.59
C TRP A 57 -15.29 16.02 6.94
N SER A 58 -14.24 15.78 7.71
CA SER A 58 -13.20 16.75 8.06
C SER A 58 -11.85 16.25 7.56
N TYR A 59 -11.04 17.16 7.02
CA TYR A 59 -9.66 16.88 6.68
C TYR A 59 -8.85 16.54 7.93
N LEU A 60 -8.20 15.38 7.94
CA LEU A 60 -7.36 14.94 9.07
C LEU A 60 -5.87 15.08 8.79
N GLY A 61 -5.46 15.11 7.53
CA GLY A 61 -4.07 15.25 7.17
C GLY A 61 -3.77 14.74 5.77
N SER A 62 -2.53 14.99 5.34
CA SER A 62 -1.98 14.45 4.11
C SER A 62 -0.53 14.02 4.29
N SER A 63 -0.07 13.13 3.42
CA SER A 63 1.30 12.67 3.36
C SER A 63 1.72 12.50 1.91
N GLN A 64 2.95 12.89 1.57
CA GLN A 64 3.47 12.63 0.23
C GLN A 64 3.42 11.13 -0.06
N ALA A 65 2.96 10.78 -1.26
CA ALA A 65 2.75 9.40 -1.68
C ALA A 65 3.04 9.25 -3.18
N SER A 66 3.39 8.04 -3.59
CA SER A 66 3.47 7.65 -4.99
C SER A 66 2.43 6.58 -5.34
N LYS A 67 1.75 6.76 -6.47
CA LYS A 67 0.95 5.71 -7.13
C LYS A 67 1.66 5.19 -8.35
N PHE A 68 1.53 3.91 -8.61
CA PHE A 68 2.10 3.24 -9.77
C PHE A 68 1.33 1.95 -10.03
N ASP A 69 1.46 1.42 -11.24
CA ASP A 69 1.04 0.09 -11.62
C ASP A 69 2.26 -0.81 -11.77
N LEU A 70 2.06 -2.12 -11.91
CA LEU A 70 3.14 -3.08 -12.14
C LEU A 70 3.02 -3.72 -13.51
N LYS A 71 4.08 -3.63 -14.32
CA LYS A 71 4.16 -4.28 -15.62
C LYS A 71 5.30 -5.28 -15.65
N CYS A 72 5.00 -6.52 -16.03
CA CYS A 72 6.02 -7.55 -16.18
C CYS A 72 6.84 -7.30 -17.44
N ARG A 73 8.16 -7.19 -17.31
CA ARG A 73 9.08 -7.01 -18.46
C ARG A 73 9.18 -8.23 -19.37
N LEU A 74 8.82 -9.42 -18.88
CA LEU A 74 8.97 -10.67 -19.63
C LEU A 74 7.72 -11.04 -20.46
N CYS A 75 6.53 -10.90 -19.87
CA CYS A 75 5.28 -11.29 -20.51
C CYS A 75 4.35 -10.10 -20.82
N SER A 76 4.76 -8.88 -20.47
CA SER A 76 4.02 -7.63 -20.69
C SER A 76 2.66 -7.53 -19.98
N VAL A 77 2.32 -8.50 -19.12
CA VAL A 77 1.13 -8.42 -18.24
C VAL A 77 1.25 -7.20 -17.35
N GLU A 78 0.15 -6.47 -17.22
CA GLU A 78 0.02 -5.30 -16.36
C GLU A 78 -0.97 -5.59 -15.22
N VAL A 79 -0.59 -5.22 -14.01
CA VAL A 79 -1.39 -5.30 -12.80
C VAL A 79 -1.66 -3.86 -12.36
N PRO A 80 -2.84 -3.32 -12.68
CA PRO A 80 -3.21 -1.99 -12.24
C PRO A 80 -3.48 -2.00 -10.73
N LEU A 81 -2.88 -1.07 -9.99
CA LEU A 81 -3.02 -0.95 -8.53
C LEU A 81 -4.00 0.18 -8.16
N LYS A 82 -5.12 0.24 -8.88
CA LYS A 82 -6.12 1.32 -8.73
C LYS A 82 -6.71 1.41 -7.33
N ASP A 83 -6.80 0.26 -6.65
CA ASP A 83 -7.32 0.09 -5.30
C ASP A 83 -6.28 0.42 -4.20
N VAL A 84 -5.03 0.71 -4.58
CA VAL A 84 -3.98 1.18 -3.68
C VAL A 84 -3.89 2.70 -3.76
N MET A 85 -4.11 3.39 -2.65
CA MET A 85 -3.95 4.84 -2.50
C MET A 85 -2.52 5.21 -2.13
N ALA A 86 -1.88 4.40 -1.27
CA ALA A 86 -0.49 4.55 -0.89
C ALA A 86 0.06 3.25 -0.28
N LEU A 87 1.39 3.18 -0.21
CA LEU A 87 2.11 2.16 0.56
C LEU A 87 2.70 2.78 1.82
N MET A 88 2.61 2.07 2.94
CA MET A 88 3.08 2.55 4.23
C MET A 88 3.91 1.49 4.94
N LEU A 89 5.14 1.80 5.32
CA LEU A 89 5.98 0.94 6.16
C LEU A 89 5.43 0.90 7.58
N CYS A 90 5.19 -0.29 8.13
CA CYS A 90 4.76 -0.46 9.51
C CYS A 90 5.94 -0.34 10.48
N MET A 91 5.81 0.52 11.49
CA MET A 91 6.82 0.74 12.54
C MET A 91 6.66 -0.17 13.76
N ARG A 92 5.89 -1.25 13.64
CA ARG A 92 5.66 -2.26 14.70
C ARG A 92 5.01 -1.70 15.98
N CYS A 93 4.01 -0.84 15.81
CA CYS A 93 3.29 -0.16 16.90
C CYS A 93 2.54 -1.08 17.89
N ASP A 94 1.92 -2.18 17.44
CA ASP A 94 1.07 -3.04 18.29
C ASP A 94 1.29 -4.53 18.01
N PRO A 95 1.74 -5.34 19.00
CA PRO A 95 1.95 -6.79 18.86
C PRO A 95 0.72 -7.61 18.45
N GLU A 96 -0.49 -7.14 18.78
CA GLU A 96 -1.74 -7.85 18.45
C GLU A 96 -2.19 -7.55 17.01
N CYS A 97 -1.65 -6.49 16.39
CA CYS A 97 -1.95 -6.09 15.03
C CYS A 97 -1.55 -7.17 14.01
N GLY A 98 -2.41 -7.45 13.02
CA GLY A 98 -2.12 -8.43 11.98
C GLY A 98 -0.90 -8.05 11.13
N VAL A 99 -0.65 -6.76 10.94
CA VAL A 99 0.55 -6.24 10.24
C VAL A 99 1.82 -6.52 11.05
N TYR A 100 1.78 -6.30 12.38
CA TYR A 100 2.91 -6.63 13.25
C TYR A 100 3.22 -8.12 13.15
N ARG A 101 2.19 -8.96 13.35
CA ARG A 101 2.29 -10.43 13.30
C ARG A 101 2.84 -10.95 11.98
N ALA A 102 2.50 -10.30 10.86
CA ALA A 102 3.07 -10.65 9.56
C ALA A 102 4.59 -10.48 9.52
N GLY A 103 5.14 -9.52 10.26
CA GLY A 103 6.58 -9.24 10.34
C GLY A 103 7.31 -9.89 11.51
N SER A 104 6.60 -10.53 12.46
CA SER A 104 7.18 -11.13 13.68
C SER A 104 7.68 -12.57 13.51
N GLY A 105 7.88 -13.02 12.26
CA GLY A 105 8.35 -14.37 11.93
C GLY A 105 9.77 -14.67 12.43
N GLU A 106 10.33 -15.79 11.94
CA GLU A 106 11.60 -16.40 12.37
C GLU A 106 12.65 -15.42 12.90
N ARG A 107 13.06 -15.66 14.16
CA ARG A 107 14.12 -14.92 14.85
C ARG A 107 15.38 -14.91 13.96
N GLY A 108 15.75 -13.73 13.44
CA GLY A 108 16.96 -13.53 12.65
C GLY A 108 16.75 -12.81 11.31
N ASN A 109 15.54 -12.85 10.74
CA ASN A 109 15.28 -12.22 9.44
C ASN A 109 14.88 -10.75 9.58
N LYS A 110 15.53 -9.87 8.82
CA LYS A 110 15.18 -8.45 8.70
C LYS A 110 13.91 -8.33 7.85
N THR A 111 12.76 -8.56 8.48
CA THR A 111 11.45 -8.50 7.82
C THR A 111 10.84 -7.12 7.93
N TRP A 112 10.59 -6.49 6.78
CA TRP A 112 9.84 -5.25 6.67
C TRP A 112 8.42 -5.53 6.17
N VAL A 113 7.45 -4.81 6.74
CA VAL A 113 6.06 -4.99 6.38
C VAL A 113 5.51 -3.67 5.83
N TYR A 114 5.15 -3.67 4.55
CA TYR A 114 4.40 -2.58 3.94
C TYR A 114 2.91 -2.88 3.97
N VAL A 115 2.12 -1.85 4.20
CA VAL A 115 0.68 -1.88 4.17
C VAL A 115 0.22 -1.17 2.92
N ALA A 116 -0.51 -1.87 2.05
CA ALA A 116 -1.21 -1.29 0.92
C ALA A 116 -2.54 -0.69 1.40
N LEU A 117 -2.63 0.64 1.41
CA LEU A 117 -3.77 1.41 1.88
C LEU A 117 -4.81 1.53 0.75
N CYS A 118 -6.05 1.12 0.99
CA CYS A 118 -7.18 1.40 0.09
C CYS A 118 -7.98 2.62 0.57
N ALA A 119 -8.87 3.11 -0.29
CA ALA A 119 -9.67 4.30 0.00
C ALA A 119 -10.65 4.11 1.17
N ASN A 120 -11.35 2.96 1.20
CA ASN A 120 -12.27 2.66 2.30
C ASN A 120 -11.54 1.99 3.45
N THR A 121 -11.19 2.76 4.47
CA THR A 121 -10.41 2.25 5.59
C THR A 121 -11.26 1.52 6.67
N SER A 122 -12.59 1.64 6.60
CA SER A 122 -13.52 0.89 7.48
C SER A 122 -13.61 -0.59 7.14
N HIS A 123 -13.37 -0.94 5.87
CA HIS A 123 -13.54 -2.28 5.32
C HIS A 123 -14.93 -2.91 5.56
N ALA A 124 -15.97 -2.12 5.86
CA ALA A 124 -17.31 -2.62 6.13
C ALA A 124 -17.90 -3.43 4.95
N SER A 125 -17.56 -3.04 3.72
CA SER A 125 -17.96 -3.75 2.49
C SER A 125 -17.17 -5.05 2.23
N LYS A 126 -16.20 -5.38 3.10
CA LYS A 126 -15.21 -6.47 2.93
C LYS A 126 -14.37 -6.37 1.64
N LYS A 127 -14.45 -5.24 0.93
CA LYS A 127 -13.59 -4.91 -0.21
C LYS A 127 -12.40 -4.09 0.29
N CYS A 128 -11.22 -4.49 -0.13
CA CYS A 128 -9.94 -3.84 0.16
C CYS A 128 -9.05 -4.03 -1.10
N VAL A 129 -7.74 -3.80 -0.96
CA VAL A 129 -6.75 -4.05 -2.01
C VAL A 129 -6.86 -5.49 -2.51
N SER A 130 -6.84 -5.65 -3.83
CA SER A 130 -6.99 -6.91 -4.54
C SER A 130 -5.87 -7.88 -4.21
N LYS A 131 -6.21 -9.17 -4.11
CA LYS A 131 -5.23 -10.25 -3.88
C LYS A 131 -4.16 -10.28 -4.98
N THR A 132 -4.55 -10.00 -6.22
CA THR A 132 -3.62 -9.91 -7.36
C THR A 132 -2.62 -8.76 -7.18
N GLY A 133 -3.09 -7.59 -6.76
CA GLY A 133 -2.22 -6.45 -6.45
C GLY A 133 -1.24 -6.75 -5.32
N ILE A 134 -1.73 -7.31 -4.20
CA ILE A 134 -0.88 -7.74 -3.07
C ILE A 134 0.17 -8.75 -3.52
N LYS A 135 -0.20 -9.75 -4.32
CA LYS A 135 0.75 -10.75 -4.83
C LYS A 135 1.82 -10.11 -5.70
N ALA A 136 1.43 -9.26 -6.66
CA ALA A 136 2.37 -8.59 -7.55
C ALA A 136 3.32 -7.65 -6.78
N LEU A 137 2.83 -6.93 -5.77
CA LEU A 137 3.64 -6.09 -4.89
C LEU A 137 4.66 -6.91 -4.09
N ASN A 138 4.25 -8.05 -3.51
CA ASN A 138 5.18 -8.94 -2.82
C ASN A 138 6.27 -9.46 -3.78
N GLU A 139 5.90 -9.89 -4.99
CA GLU A 139 6.87 -10.33 -5.99
C GLU A 139 7.80 -9.19 -6.41
N TYR A 140 7.28 -7.97 -6.60
CA TYR A 140 8.07 -6.79 -6.96
C TYR A 140 9.12 -6.46 -5.90
N PHE A 141 8.72 -6.22 -4.67
CA PHE A 141 9.64 -5.78 -3.61
C PHE A 141 10.68 -6.83 -3.23
N ASN A 142 10.39 -8.13 -3.39
CA ASN A 142 11.35 -9.19 -3.10
C ASN A 142 12.24 -9.56 -4.30
N SER A 143 11.95 -9.07 -5.52
CA SER A 143 12.73 -9.44 -6.72
C SER A 143 14.12 -8.79 -6.81
N GLY A 144 14.38 -7.74 -6.01
CA GLY A 144 15.62 -6.97 -6.01
C GLY A 144 16.38 -6.98 -4.68
N LEU A 145 16.04 -7.88 -3.76
CA LEU A 145 16.76 -7.97 -2.48
C LEU A 145 18.10 -8.68 -2.69
N GLU A 146 19.19 -7.99 -2.36
CA GLU A 146 20.55 -8.55 -2.42
C GLU A 146 20.90 -9.35 -1.14
N ASP A 147 20.37 -8.93 0.01
CA ASP A 147 20.56 -9.61 1.29
C ASP A 147 19.54 -10.75 1.44
N PRO A 148 19.97 -12.02 1.46
CA PRO A 148 19.07 -13.17 1.58
C PRO A 148 18.36 -13.27 2.94
N ALA A 149 18.83 -12.54 3.96
CA ALA A 149 18.18 -12.46 5.27
C ALA A 149 17.12 -11.34 5.34
N LYS A 150 17.07 -10.45 4.34
CA LYS A 150 16.01 -9.44 4.21
C LYS A 150 14.79 -10.05 3.54
N LYS A 151 13.61 -9.65 4.02
CA LYS A 151 12.34 -10.05 3.44
C LYS A 151 11.37 -8.89 3.52
N ILE A 152 10.67 -8.63 2.42
CA ILE A 152 9.58 -7.64 2.40
C ILE A 152 8.25 -8.38 2.33
N ILE A 153 7.30 -7.95 3.16
CA ILE A 153 5.94 -8.47 3.13
C ILE A 153 5.00 -7.30 2.86
N VAL A 154 4.19 -7.41 1.82
CA VAL A 154 3.11 -6.44 1.56
C VAL A 154 1.79 -7.05 1.98
N VAL A 155 1.04 -6.35 2.84
CA VAL A 155 -0.27 -6.77 3.32
C VAL A 155 -1.33 -5.73 2.98
N SER A 156 -2.59 -6.16 2.90
CA SER A 156 -3.71 -5.22 2.75
C SER A 156 -3.93 -4.44 4.04
N CYS A 157 -4.42 -3.21 3.93
CA CYS A 157 -4.74 -2.39 5.10
C CYS A 157 -5.88 -2.93 5.99
N ALA A 158 -6.62 -3.94 5.53
CA ALA A 158 -7.56 -4.73 6.34
C ALA A 158 -6.87 -5.58 7.43
N SER A 159 -5.56 -5.81 7.34
CA SER A 159 -4.78 -6.50 8.37
C SER A 159 -4.40 -5.60 9.56
N ARG A 160 -4.67 -4.30 9.46
CA ARG A 160 -4.46 -3.34 10.56
C ARG A 160 -5.54 -3.53 11.61
N ARG A 161 -5.16 -3.37 12.88
CA ARG A 161 -6.11 -3.35 14.00
C ARG A 161 -6.96 -2.08 13.99
N SER A 162 -6.33 -0.92 13.82
CA SER A 162 -6.97 0.38 13.79
C SER A 162 -6.20 1.31 12.87
N VAL A 163 -6.90 2.25 12.24
CA VAL A 163 -6.26 3.32 11.45
C VAL A 163 -5.72 4.41 12.38
N ASP A 164 -6.41 4.67 13.49
CA ASP A 164 -6.08 5.78 14.40
C ASP A 164 -4.85 5.50 15.28
N THR A 165 -4.51 4.23 15.49
CA THR A 165 -3.36 3.82 16.33
C THR A 165 -2.21 3.23 15.51
N CYS A 166 -2.32 3.23 14.17
CA CYS A 166 -1.31 2.64 13.31
C CYS A 166 -0.23 3.66 12.99
N GLU A 167 0.97 3.43 13.50
CA GLU A 167 2.15 4.23 13.17
C GLU A 167 2.89 3.63 11.96
N GLY A 168 3.21 4.48 11.00
CA GLY A 168 3.90 4.06 9.79
C GLY A 168 4.45 5.23 8.98
N ILE A 169 5.34 4.91 8.05
CA ILE A 169 5.96 5.88 7.13
C ILE A 169 5.38 5.65 5.75
N VAL A 170 4.66 6.63 5.21
CA VAL A 170 4.12 6.58 3.85
C VAL A 170 5.26 6.71 2.84
N LEU A 171 5.29 5.84 1.84
CA LEU A 171 6.28 5.90 0.76
C LEU A 171 5.94 7.05 -0.19
N ALA A 172 6.68 8.15 -0.04
CA ALA A 172 6.61 9.32 -0.90
C ALA A 172 7.27 9.09 -2.26
N ASP A 173 8.38 8.36 -2.28
CA ASP A 173 9.17 8.09 -3.48
C ASP A 173 9.43 6.59 -3.63
N VAL A 174 9.36 6.13 -4.88
CA VAL A 174 9.61 4.77 -5.32
C VAL A 174 11.09 4.37 -5.25
N GLY A 175 12.02 5.34 -5.13
CA GLY A 175 13.45 5.13 -4.90
C GLY A 175 13.83 4.78 -3.46
N LEU A 176 12.92 4.96 -2.49
CA LEU A 176 13.18 4.72 -1.07
C LEU A 176 13.21 3.23 -0.67
N THR A 177 13.11 2.31 -1.65
CA THR A 177 13.32 0.88 -1.40
C THR A 177 14.77 0.51 -1.05
N GLU A 178 15.71 1.44 -1.25
CA GLU A 178 17.13 1.24 -0.94
C GLU A 178 17.52 1.63 0.50
N ILE A 179 16.61 2.18 1.31
CA ILE A 179 17.00 2.68 2.63
C ILE A 179 16.94 1.57 3.68
N TYR A 180 18.13 1.05 4.05
CA TYR A 180 18.57 0.23 5.21
C TYR A 180 18.82 -1.27 4.99
#